data_AF-A0A8T7D7X9-F1
#
_entry.id   AF-A0A8T7D7X9-F1
#
_cell.length_a   1.000
_cell.length_b   1.000
_cell.length_c   1.000
_cell.angle_alpha   90.00
_cell.angle_beta   90.00
_cell.angle_gamma   90.00
#
_symmetry.space_group_name_H-M   'P 1'
#
loop_
_entity.id
_entity.type
_entity.pdbx_description
1 polymer ?
#
loop_
_entity_poly.entity_id
_entity_poly.type
_entity_poly.pdbx_seq_one_letter_code
_entity_poly.pdbx_strand_id
1 'polypeptide(L)'
;MNQNLVFDLDLIKKYDQSGPRYTSYPTAVQFTDEFGLDDYHQAAKDSNNSDQALSLYFHIPFCDTVCFYCGCNKIATKDRSKAQPYLDRIYRELKMQSELFDADRTVEQLHWGGGTPTFISHEQMVELMQQTRKHFKLLDDDEGEYSIEIDPREANPETIKLLREIGFNRMSLGVQDFDYQVQNAVNRIQSEEETFTVL
;
A
#
# COMPACT_ATOMS: atom_id res chain seq x y z
N MET A 1 29.01 -22.23 -7.90
CA MET A 1 29.30 -22.02 -6.46
C MET A 1 28.26 -22.82 -5.69
N ASN A 2 28.66 -23.84 -4.93
CA ASN A 2 27.73 -24.55 -4.05
C ASN A 2 27.38 -23.61 -2.89
N GLN A 3 26.20 -23.02 -2.93
CA GLN A 3 25.62 -22.34 -1.78
C GLN A 3 25.07 -23.42 -0.83
N ASN A 4 25.95 -24.08 -0.07
CA ASN A 4 25.50 -24.91 1.04
C ASN A 4 24.94 -23.97 2.12
N LEU A 5 23.64 -24.03 2.36
CA LEU A 5 22.97 -23.29 3.43
C LEU A 5 23.51 -23.79 4.78
N VAL A 6 24.32 -22.97 5.47
CA VAL A 6 24.82 -23.28 6.81
C VAL A 6 23.94 -22.58 7.84
N PHE A 7 23.22 -23.38 8.62
CA PHE A 7 22.39 -22.88 9.71
C PHE A 7 23.18 -22.88 11.03
N ASP A 8 23.76 -21.75 11.37
CA ASP A 8 24.58 -21.58 12.58
C ASP A 8 23.76 -20.97 13.72
N LEU A 9 23.30 -21.83 14.62
CA LEU A 9 22.50 -21.44 15.79
C LEU A 9 23.25 -20.52 16.76
N ASP A 10 24.57 -20.68 16.87
CA ASP A 10 25.36 -19.89 17.81
C ASP A 10 25.53 -18.46 17.27
N LEU A 11 25.71 -18.33 15.96
CA LEU A 11 25.74 -17.02 15.29
C LEU A 11 24.38 -16.30 15.39
N ILE A 12 23.29 -17.02 15.14
CA ILE A 12 21.92 -16.45 15.26
C ILE A 12 21.69 -15.95 16.68
N LYS A 13 21.93 -16.78 17.71
CA LYS A 13 21.77 -16.38 19.12
C LYS A 13 22.64 -15.19 19.50
N LYS A 14 23.85 -15.09 18.94
CA LYS A 14 24.76 -13.97 19.18
C LYS A 14 24.21 -12.63 18.67
N TYR A 15 23.54 -12.64 17.51
CA TYR A 15 23.10 -11.44 16.80
C TYR A 15 21.58 -11.19 16.84
N ASP A 16 20.79 -12.06 17.49
CA ASP A 16 19.37 -11.85 17.79
C ASP A 16 19.18 -10.77 18.87
N GLN A 17 19.48 -9.52 18.48
CA GLN A 17 19.41 -8.33 19.32
C GLN A 17 18.60 -7.25 18.61
N SER A 18 18.10 -6.27 19.38
CA SER A 18 17.41 -5.12 18.78
C SER A 18 18.36 -4.31 17.91
N GLY A 19 17.99 -4.10 16.65
CA GLY A 19 18.75 -3.30 15.68
C GLY A 19 17.85 -2.32 14.93
N PRO A 20 18.43 -1.31 14.25
CA PRO A 20 17.67 -0.38 13.44
C PRO A 20 17.02 -1.13 12.26
N ARG A 21 15.76 -0.79 11.98
CA ARG A 21 15.05 -1.31 10.80
C ARG A 21 15.51 -0.52 9.57
N TYR A 22 16.25 -1.16 8.66
CA TYR A 22 16.67 -0.55 7.40
C TYR A 22 15.55 -0.59 6.35
N THR A 23 14.52 0.23 6.56
CA THR A 23 13.41 0.40 5.59
C THR A 23 13.81 1.30 4.43
N SER A 24 14.72 2.23 4.67
CA SER A 24 15.34 3.15 3.71
C SER A 24 16.68 3.62 4.27
N TYR A 25 17.51 4.25 3.43
CA TYR A 25 18.74 4.90 3.87
C TYR A 25 18.86 6.29 3.24
N PRO A 26 19.03 7.36 4.05
CA PRO A 26 18.95 7.38 5.52
C PRO A 26 17.57 6.94 6.05
N THR A 27 17.52 6.50 7.32
CA THR A 27 16.28 6.01 7.93
C THR A 27 15.35 7.18 8.29
N ALA A 28 14.06 6.90 8.52
CA ALA A 28 13.07 7.91 8.93
C ALA A 28 13.41 8.66 10.23
N VAL A 29 14.30 8.12 11.07
CA VAL A 29 14.82 8.81 12.27
C VAL A 29 15.60 10.08 11.91
N GLN A 30 16.07 10.18 10.66
CA GLN A 30 16.78 11.35 10.16
C GLN A 30 15.85 12.40 9.52
N PHE A 31 14.54 12.17 9.49
CA PHE A 31 13.60 13.18 8.97
C PHE A 31 13.50 14.32 9.98
N THR A 32 13.63 15.55 9.49
CA THR A 32 13.56 16.78 10.29
C THR A 32 12.59 17.76 9.62
N ASP A 33 12.11 18.74 10.39
CA ASP A 33 11.25 19.82 9.87
C ASP A 33 12.04 20.88 9.07
N GLU A 34 13.34 20.66 8.83
CA GLU A 34 14.17 21.55 8.01
C GLU A 34 13.90 21.38 6.52
N PHE A 35 13.45 20.19 6.10
CA PHE A 35 13.04 19.95 4.70
C PHE A 35 11.69 20.61 4.45
N GLY A 36 11.71 21.70 3.70
CA GLY A 36 10.55 22.56 3.45
C GLY A 36 9.91 22.40 2.08
N LEU A 37 8.98 23.31 1.78
CA LEU A 37 8.26 23.34 0.51
C LEU A 37 9.19 23.60 -0.69
N ASP A 38 10.16 24.51 -0.52
CA ASP A 38 11.10 24.83 -1.60
C ASP A 38 12.02 23.65 -1.94
N ASP A 39 12.47 22.91 -0.92
CA ASP A 39 13.24 21.67 -1.10
C ASP A 39 12.42 20.62 -1.84
N TYR A 40 11.15 20.47 -1.49
CA TYR A 40 10.23 19.55 -2.16
C TYR A 40 10.03 19.91 -3.64
N HIS A 41 9.76 21.19 -3.94
CA HIS A 41 9.62 21.66 -5.31
C HIS A 41 10.91 21.50 -6.12
N GLN A 42 12.07 21.70 -5.49
CA GLN A 42 13.35 21.46 -6.15
C GLN A 42 13.56 19.97 -6.46
N ALA A 43 13.25 19.08 -5.51
CA ALA A 43 13.33 17.64 -5.72
C ALA A 43 12.39 17.15 -6.84
N ALA A 44 11.17 17.71 -6.93
CA ALA A 44 10.25 17.39 -8.03
C ALA A 44 10.80 17.84 -9.39
N LYS A 45 11.36 19.06 -9.47
CA LYS A 45 12.03 19.55 -10.68
C LYS A 45 13.21 18.67 -11.08
N ASP A 46 14.05 18.29 -10.11
CA ASP A 46 15.19 17.41 -10.35
C ASP A 46 14.73 16.02 -10.82
N SER A 47 13.60 15.52 -10.30
CA SER A 47 12.99 14.29 -10.78
C SER A 47 12.51 14.38 -12.23
N ASN A 48 11.94 15.52 -12.66
CA ASN A 48 11.55 15.72 -14.06
C ASN A 48 12.74 15.80 -15.02
N ASN A 49 13.93 16.19 -14.52
CA ASN A 49 15.16 16.11 -15.31
C ASN A 49 15.71 14.68 -15.46
N SER A 50 15.05 13.67 -14.88
CA SER A 50 15.37 12.26 -15.05
C SER A 50 14.39 11.58 -16.00
N ASP A 51 14.88 10.65 -16.81
CA ASP A 51 14.04 9.84 -17.71
C ASP A 51 13.29 8.70 -16.97
N GLN A 52 13.21 8.74 -15.63
CA GLN A 52 12.59 7.65 -14.87
C GLN A 52 11.07 7.78 -14.83
N ALA A 53 10.39 6.64 -14.92
CA ALA A 53 8.96 6.56 -14.69
C ALA A 53 8.59 6.90 -13.23
N LEU A 54 7.30 7.19 -13.01
CA LEU A 54 6.76 7.46 -11.69
C LEU A 54 6.28 6.17 -11.01
N SER A 55 6.40 6.17 -9.68
CA SER A 55 5.74 5.20 -8.81
C SER A 55 4.82 5.93 -7.84
N LEU A 56 3.56 5.54 -7.76
CA LEU A 56 2.56 6.12 -6.86
C LEU A 56 2.24 5.19 -5.69
N TYR A 57 2.17 5.75 -4.49
CA TYR A 57 1.72 5.04 -3.28
C TYR A 57 0.56 5.78 -2.65
N PHE A 58 -0.53 5.06 -2.38
CA PHE A 58 -1.71 5.56 -1.68
C PHE A 58 -1.85 4.83 -0.36
N HIS A 59 -1.95 5.60 0.71
CA HIS A 59 -2.10 5.06 2.06
C HIS A 59 -3.57 5.12 2.51
N ILE A 60 -4.35 4.06 2.34
CA ILE A 60 -5.75 4.03 2.83
C ILE A 60 -5.73 3.57 4.30
N PRO A 61 -5.95 4.46 5.29
CA PRO A 61 -5.60 4.15 6.67
C PRO A 61 -6.65 3.30 7.39
N PHE A 62 -7.82 3.07 6.80
CA PHE A 62 -8.95 2.51 7.55
C PHE A 62 -8.88 1.00 7.67
N CYS A 63 -9.21 0.47 8.85
CA CYS A 63 -9.48 -0.96 9.07
C CYS A 63 -10.80 -1.11 9.80
N ASP A 64 -11.64 -2.08 9.42
CA ASP A 64 -12.88 -2.36 10.15
C ASP A 64 -12.60 -2.89 11.56
N THR A 65 -11.66 -3.82 11.66
CA THR A 65 -11.31 -4.54 12.90
C THR A 65 -9.83 -4.38 13.26
N VAL A 66 -9.55 -4.15 14.55
CA VAL A 66 -8.18 -4.05 15.08
C VAL A 66 -7.55 -5.44 15.19
N CYS A 67 -6.44 -5.69 14.51
CA CYS A 67 -5.58 -6.84 14.80
C CYS A 67 -4.52 -6.46 15.86
N PHE A 68 -4.41 -7.23 16.95
CA PHE A 68 -3.60 -6.85 18.11
C PHE A 68 -2.09 -6.84 17.86
N TYR A 69 -1.61 -7.58 16.86
CA TYR A 69 -0.19 -7.55 16.47
C TYR A 69 0.18 -6.35 15.58
N CYS A 70 -0.81 -5.64 15.03
CA CYS A 70 -0.58 -4.77 13.88
C CYS A 70 0.10 -3.45 14.27
N GLY A 71 1.33 -3.24 13.78
CA GLY A 71 2.11 -2.01 13.92
C GLY A 71 1.96 -0.98 12.78
N CYS A 72 1.06 -1.21 11.81
CA CYS A 72 0.85 -0.29 10.69
C CYS A 72 0.22 1.04 11.15
N ASN A 73 0.51 2.12 10.42
CA ASN A 73 -0.25 3.36 10.51
C ASN A 73 -1.67 3.08 9.99
N LYS A 74 -2.66 3.19 10.87
CA LYS A 74 -4.05 2.86 10.56
C LYS A 74 -5.01 3.55 11.53
N ILE A 75 -6.27 3.63 11.12
CA ILE A 75 -7.42 4.12 11.86
C ILE A 75 -8.45 2.99 11.89
N ALA A 76 -8.60 2.35 13.05
CA ALA A 76 -9.64 1.34 13.20
C ALA A 76 -11.01 1.99 13.40
N THR A 77 -11.96 1.71 12.52
CA THR A 77 -13.29 2.31 12.57
C THR A 77 -14.29 1.49 11.75
N LYS A 78 -15.51 1.34 12.29
CA LYS A 78 -16.66 0.78 11.54
C LYS A 78 -17.42 1.84 10.74
N ASP A 79 -17.08 3.10 10.93
CA ASP A 79 -17.74 4.23 10.29
C ASP A 79 -17.18 4.46 8.88
N ARG A 80 -17.79 3.79 7.89
CA ARG A 80 -17.43 3.89 6.46
C ARG A 80 -17.61 5.31 5.93
N SER A 81 -18.41 6.17 6.57
CA SER A 81 -18.63 7.54 6.12
C SER A 81 -17.35 8.40 6.17
N LYS A 82 -16.33 7.95 6.91
CA LYS A 82 -15.01 8.61 6.96
C LYS A 82 -14.17 8.44 5.69
N ALA A 83 -14.49 7.46 4.85
CA ALA A 83 -13.76 7.19 3.62
C ALA A 83 -13.86 8.35 2.62
N GLN A 84 -15.07 8.84 2.31
CA GLN A 84 -15.24 9.86 1.27
C GLN A 84 -14.52 11.18 1.62
N PRO A 85 -14.66 11.75 2.84
CA PRO A 85 -13.93 12.97 3.19
C PRO A 85 -12.41 12.80 3.14
N TYR A 86 -11.90 11.58 3.36
CA TYR A 86 -10.48 11.29 3.19
C TYR A 86 -10.10 11.27 1.70
N LEU A 87 -10.87 10.57 0.86
CA LEU A 87 -10.66 10.51 -0.58
C LEU A 87 -10.77 11.89 -1.25
N ASP A 88 -11.73 12.74 -0.84
CA ASP A 88 -11.86 14.11 -1.34
C ASP A 88 -10.59 14.95 -1.09
N ARG A 89 -9.86 14.67 0.00
CA ARG A 89 -8.56 15.32 0.28
C ARG A 89 -7.47 14.73 -0.61
N ILE A 90 -7.45 13.41 -0.79
CA ILE A 90 -6.55 12.74 -1.74
C ILE A 90 -6.74 13.26 -3.16
N TYR A 91 -7.97 13.53 -3.62
CA TYR A 91 -8.22 14.06 -4.97
C TYR A 91 -7.65 15.47 -5.14
N ARG A 92 -7.71 16.30 -4.08
CA ARG A 92 -7.07 17.63 -4.10
C ARG A 92 -5.55 17.50 -4.10
N GLU A 93 -5.01 16.59 -3.31
CA GLU A 93 -3.58 16.31 -3.27
C GLU A 93 -3.08 15.77 -4.61
N LEU A 94 -3.76 14.81 -5.22
CA LEU A 94 -3.46 14.30 -6.57
C LEU A 94 -3.33 15.42 -7.59
N LYS A 95 -4.28 16.37 -7.58
CA LYS A 95 -4.21 17.54 -8.46
C LYS A 95 -2.95 18.35 -8.17
N MET A 96 -2.71 18.72 -6.92
CA MET A 96 -1.55 19.52 -6.52
C MET A 96 -0.23 18.83 -6.90
N GLN A 97 -0.15 17.51 -6.71
CA GLN A 97 1.03 16.72 -7.04
C GLN A 97 1.24 16.62 -8.55
N SER A 98 0.17 16.40 -9.32
CA SER A 98 0.27 16.33 -10.79
C SER A 98 0.79 17.61 -11.43
N GLU A 99 0.59 18.77 -10.80
CA GLU A 99 1.10 20.06 -11.28
C GLU A 99 2.63 20.20 -11.13
N LEU A 100 3.29 19.31 -10.37
CA LEU A 100 4.73 19.32 -10.15
C LEU A 100 5.52 18.39 -11.09
N PHE A 101 4.85 17.43 -11.72
CA PHE A 101 5.48 16.42 -12.57
C PHE A 101 5.08 16.60 -14.04
N ASP A 102 6.00 16.28 -14.96
CA ASP A 102 5.72 16.42 -16.39
C ASP A 102 4.60 15.46 -16.84
N ALA A 103 3.66 15.99 -17.64
CA ALA A 103 2.41 15.29 -17.98
C ALA A 103 2.59 14.04 -18.85
N ASP A 104 3.76 13.87 -19.48
CA ASP A 104 4.10 12.72 -20.31
C ASP A 104 4.80 11.58 -19.55
N ARG A 105 5.22 11.82 -18.29
CA ARG A 105 5.80 10.80 -17.41
C ARG A 105 4.78 9.71 -17.11
N THR A 106 5.15 8.48 -17.46
CA THR A 106 4.32 7.30 -17.22
C THR A 106 4.41 6.85 -15.78
N VAL A 107 3.30 6.31 -15.26
CA VAL A 107 3.27 5.59 -13.99
C VAL A 107 3.42 4.10 -14.26
N GLU A 108 4.62 3.57 -14.01
CA GLU A 108 4.93 2.15 -14.15
C GLU A 108 4.58 1.35 -12.89
N GLN A 109 4.43 2.00 -11.73
CA GLN A 109 4.04 1.33 -10.49
C GLN A 109 3.00 2.13 -9.72
N LEU A 110 1.97 1.46 -9.23
CA LEU A 110 0.96 2.02 -8.34
C LEU A 110 0.67 1.03 -7.23
N HIS A 111 0.65 1.49 -5.99
CA HIS A 111 0.32 0.63 -4.86
C HIS A 111 -0.70 1.27 -3.93
N TRP A 112 -1.76 0.53 -3.60
CA TRP A 112 -2.68 0.87 -2.51
C TRP A 112 -2.35 -0.01 -1.29
N GLY A 113 -1.92 0.62 -0.20
CA GLY A 113 -1.61 -0.07 1.05
C GLY A 113 -2.09 0.72 2.28
N GLY A 114 -1.66 0.30 3.47
CA GLY A 114 -1.80 1.07 4.70
C GLY A 114 -2.56 0.33 5.80
N GLY A 115 -3.83 0.67 5.99
CA GLY A 115 -4.75 -0.09 6.82
C GLY A 115 -5.33 -1.24 6.01
N THR A 116 -6.50 -1.02 5.41
CA THR A 116 -7.17 -1.98 4.53
C THR A 116 -7.69 -1.22 3.31
N PRO A 117 -6.98 -1.22 2.17
CA PRO A 117 -7.46 -0.62 0.93
C PRO A 117 -8.86 -1.07 0.52
N THR A 118 -9.21 -2.33 0.75
CA THR A 118 -10.57 -2.85 0.50
C THR A 118 -11.64 -2.34 1.47
N PHE A 119 -11.30 -1.42 2.38
CA PHE A 119 -12.27 -0.73 3.24
C PHE A 119 -13.18 0.23 2.46
N ILE A 120 -12.65 0.89 1.42
CA ILE A 120 -13.43 1.81 0.59
C ILE A 120 -14.40 1.02 -0.30
N SER A 121 -15.54 1.62 -0.65
CA SER A 121 -16.54 0.94 -1.48
C SER A 121 -16.05 0.72 -2.92
N HIS A 122 -16.69 -0.18 -3.66
CA HIS A 122 -16.43 -0.37 -5.09
C HIS A 122 -16.53 0.93 -5.90
N GLU A 123 -17.54 1.75 -5.62
CA GLU A 123 -17.71 3.07 -6.25
C GLU A 123 -16.52 3.99 -5.96
N GLN A 124 -16.03 3.98 -4.73
CA GLN A 124 -14.86 4.76 -4.30
C GLN A 124 -13.55 4.25 -4.91
N MET A 125 -13.40 2.93 -5.10
CA MET A 125 -12.24 2.36 -5.81
C MET A 125 -12.21 2.84 -7.26
N VAL A 126 -13.35 2.77 -7.95
CA VAL A 126 -13.49 3.26 -9.32
C VAL A 126 -13.19 4.76 -9.39
N GLU A 127 -13.77 5.55 -8.49
CA GLU A 127 -13.54 7.00 -8.43
C GLU A 127 -12.06 7.32 -8.19
N LEU A 128 -11.40 6.68 -7.22
CA LEU A 128 -9.99 6.91 -6.94
C LEU A 128 -9.10 6.58 -8.15
N MET A 129 -9.35 5.47 -8.84
CA MET A 129 -8.59 5.14 -10.04
C MET A 129 -8.87 6.13 -11.19
N GLN A 130 -10.12 6.56 -11.37
CA GLN A 130 -10.48 7.59 -12.37
C GLN A 130 -9.81 8.94 -12.08
N GLN A 131 -9.82 9.40 -10.82
CA GLN A 131 -9.11 10.63 -10.44
C GLN A 131 -7.61 10.48 -10.65
N THR A 132 -7.04 9.31 -10.36
CA THR A 132 -5.62 9.04 -10.61
C THR A 132 -5.29 9.14 -12.10
N ARG A 133 -6.08 8.49 -12.98
CA ARG A 133 -5.93 8.56 -14.45
C ARG A 133 -6.12 9.95 -15.03
N LYS A 134 -6.93 10.79 -14.39
CA LYS A 134 -7.12 12.20 -14.78
C LYS A 134 -5.87 13.05 -14.52
N HIS A 135 -5.08 12.70 -13.52
CA HIS A 135 -3.95 13.49 -13.03
C HIS A 135 -2.58 12.92 -13.43
N PHE A 136 -2.49 11.62 -13.67
CA PHE A 136 -1.26 10.93 -14.05
C PHE A 136 -1.49 10.00 -15.23
N LYS A 137 -0.46 9.87 -16.08
CA LYS A 137 -0.48 8.97 -17.24
C LYS A 137 -0.21 7.53 -16.81
N LEU A 138 -1.30 6.81 -16.53
CA LEU A 138 -1.25 5.38 -16.25
C LEU A 138 -1.15 4.58 -17.55
N LEU A 139 -0.59 3.38 -17.45
CA LEU A 139 -0.59 2.37 -18.50
C LEU A 139 -1.94 1.66 -18.50
N ASP A 140 -2.44 1.38 -19.70
CA ASP A 140 -3.71 0.67 -19.92
C ASP A 140 -3.49 -0.82 -20.26
N ASP A 141 -2.24 -1.26 -20.23
CA ASP A 141 -1.80 -2.64 -20.40
C ASP A 141 -1.20 -3.19 -19.09
N ASP A 142 -0.70 -4.42 -19.14
CA ASP A 142 -0.10 -5.11 -18.00
C ASP A 142 1.43 -4.90 -17.89
N GLU A 143 2.01 -3.93 -18.60
CA GLU A 143 3.43 -3.60 -18.48
C GLU A 143 3.73 -2.84 -17.16
N GLY A 144 2.73 -2.13 -16.62
CA GLY A 144 2.81 -1.49 -15.30
C GLY A 144 2.42 -2.45 -14.16
N GLU A 145 3.02 -2.28 -12.98
CA GLU A 145 2.67 -3.05 -11.78
C GLU A 145 1.69 -2.27 -10.89
N TYR A 146 0.40 -2.63 -10.95
CA TYR A 146 -0.66 -2.03 -10.13
C TYR A 146 -1.11 -3.02 -9.05
N SER A 147 -0.76 -2.69 -7.80
CA SER A 147 -0.83 -3.58 -6.67
C SER A 147 -1.66 -3.06 -5.50
N ILE A 148 -2.30 -3.97 -4.77
CA ILE A 148 -3.16 -3.64 -3.63
C ILE A 148 -3.00 -4.63 -2.48
N GLU A 149 -3.02 -4.14 -1.24
CA GLU A 149 -3.16 -4.97 -0.04
C GLU A 149 -4.65 -5.30 0.24
N ILE A 150 -4.94 -6.57 0.50
CA ILE A 150 -6.30 -7.08 0.70
C ILE A 150 -6.41 -7.77 2.06
N ASP A 151 -7.40 -7.37 2.84
CA ASP A 151 -7.94 -8.19 3.93
C ASP A 151 -9.06 -9.07 3.35
N PRO A 152 -8.93 -10.41 3.34
CA PRO A 152 -9.95 -11.29 2.75
C PRO A 152 -11.31 -11.20 3.45
N ARG A 153 -11.36 -10.74 4.71
CA ARG A 153 -12.62 -10.46 5.43
C ARG A 153 -13.41 -9.29 4.84
N GLU A 154 -12.74 -8.45 4.05
CA GLU A 154 -13.24 -7.21 3.46
C GLU A 154 -13.29 -7.29 1.92
N ALA A 155 -13.14 -8.48 1.35
CA ALA A 155 -13.14 -8.71 -0.09
C ALA A 155 -13.97 -9.94 -0.46
N ASN A 156 -14.45 -9.95 -1.68
CA ASN A 156 -15.20 -11.06 -2.27
C ASN A 156 -14.85 -11.17 -3.76
N PRO A 157 -15.37 -12.17 -4.51
CA PRO A 157 -15.00 -12.35 -5.91
C PRO A 157 -15.32 -11.14 -6.80
N GLU A 158 -16.40 -10.40 -6.50
CA GLU A 158 -16.75 -9.18 -7.23
C GLU A 158 -15.74 -8.05 -6.95
N THR A 159 -15.19 -7.96 -5.73
CA THR A 159 -14.08 -7.04 -5.44
C THR A 159 -12.87 -7.36 -6.30
N ILE A 160 -12.48 -8.64 -6.42
CA ILE A 160 -11.32 -9.04 -7.23
C ILE A 160 -11.54 -8.76 -8.71
N LYS A 161 -12.74 -9.07 -9.21
CA LYS A 161 -13.14 -8.75 -10.58
C LYS A 161 -13.07 -7.25 -10.85
N LEU A 162 -13.62 -6.42 -9.96
CA LEU A 162 -13.57 -4.97 -10.09
C LEU A 162 -12.13 -4.45 -10.08
N LEU A 163 -11.29 -4.94 -9.17
CA LEU A 163 -9.89 -4.55 -9.10
C LEU A 163 -9.18 -4.82 -10.43
N ARG A 164 -9.46 -5.97 -11.06
CA ARG A 164 -8.95 -6.25 -12.40
C ARG A 164 -9.49 -5.29 -13.46
N GLU A 165 -10.79 -5.00 -13.43
CA GLU A 165 -11.44 -4.06 -14.37
C GLU A 165 -10.86 -2.64 -14.30
N ILE A 166 -10.44 -2.19 -13.11
CA ILE A 166 -9.82 -0.87 -12.92
C ILE A 166 -8.29 -0.88 -13.11
N GLY A 167 -7.70 -2.03 -13.43
CA GLY A 167 -6.31 -2.16 -13.87
C GLY A 167 -5.34 -2.79 -12.88
N PHE A 168 -5.78 -3.24 -11.70
CA PHE A 168 -4.89 -3.99 -10.81
C PHE A 168 -4.51 -5.34 -11.43
N ASN A 169 -3.25 -5.72 -11.26
CA ASN A 169 -2.70 -6.98 -11.76
C ASN A 169 -1.81 -7.69 -10.73
N ARG A 170 -1.68 -7.13 -9.52
CA ARG A 170 -0.99 -7.74 -8.38
C ARG A 170 -1.78 -7.50 -7.09
N MET A 171 -1.82 -8.49 -6.21
CA MET A 171 -2.42 -8.33 -4.88
C MET A 171 -1.55 -8.97 -3.80
N SER A 172 -1.63 -8.41 -2.60
CA SER A 172 -1.01 -8.92 -1.38
C SER A 172 -2.10 -9.26 -0.38
N LEU A 173 -2.23 -10.54 0.00
CA LEU A 173 -3.34 -11.01 0.82
C LEU A 173 -2.91 -11.23 2.27
N GLY A 174 -3.64 -10.63 3.22
CA GLY A 174 -3.38 -10.76 4.64
C GLY A 174 -3.89 -12.08 5.24
N VAL A 175 -3.13 -13.17 5.13
CA VAL A 175 -3.46 -14.47 5.76
C VAL A 175 -3.08 -14.49 7.25
N GLN A 176 -1.81 -14.18 7.54
CA GLN A 176 -1.17 -14.26 8.85
C GLN A 176 -1.02 -15.69 9.39
N ASP A 177 -2.13 -16.37 9.73
CA ASP A 177 -2.14 -17.74 10.23
C ASP A 177 -3.56 -18.34 10.06
N PHE A 178 -3.67 -19.65 9.85
CA PHE A 178 -4.95 -20.37 9.81
C PHE A 178 -5.30 -21.05 11.15
N ASP A 179 -4.36 -21.11 12.10
CA ASP A 179 -4.62 -21.65 13.42
C ASP A 179 -5.60 -20.75 14.19
N TYR A 180 -6.75 -21.32 14.56
CA TYR A 180 -7.81 -20.60 15.26
C TYR A 180 -7.37 -20.03 16.61
N GLN A 181 -6.51 -20.74 17.37
CA GLN A 181 -6.04 -20.25 18.66
C GLN A 181 -5.16 -19.02 18.48
N VAL A 182 -4.29 -19.02 17.46
CA VAL A 182 -3.48 -17.86 17.07
C VAL A 182 -4.37 -16.69 16.64
N GLN A 183 -5.29 -16.93 15.70
CA GLN A 183 -6.21 -15.90 15.21
C GLN A 183 -7.04 -15.27 16.34
N ASN A 184 -7.57 -16.09 17.24
CA ASN A 184 -8.34 -15.63 18.40
C ASN A 184 -7.47 -14.80 19.35
N ALA A 185 -6.23 -15.23 19.61
CA ALA A 185 -5.30 -14.50 20.47
C ALA A 185 -4.95 -13.10 19.92
N VAL A 186 -4.99 -12.91 18.59
CA VAL A 186 -4.62 -11.65 17.94
C VAL A 186 -5.79 -10.87 17.35
N ASN A 187 -7.03 -11.29 17.62
CA ASN A 187 -8.27 -10.68 17.13
C ASN A 187 -8.34 -10.58 15.59
N ARG A 188 -7.99 -11.68 14.91
CA ARG A 188 -8.06 -11.80 13.44
C ARG A 188 -8.71 -13.12 13.03
N ILE A 189 -9.98 -13.32 13.42
CA ILE A 189 -10.75 -14.49 12.99
C ILE A 189 -11.03 -14.38 11.48
N GLN A 190 -10.62 -15.39 10.72
CA GLN A 190 -10.69 -15.49 9.26
C GLN A 190 -10.62 -16.97 8.88
N SER A 191 -11.60 -17.50 8.13
CA SER A 191 -11.56 -18.91 7.72
C SER A 191 -10.66 -19.12 6.49
N GLU A 192 -10.20 -20.35 6.30
CA GLU A 192 -9.57 -20.76 5.03
C GLU A 192 -10.52 -20.54 3.85
N GLU A 193 -11.78 -20.93 3.99
CA GLU A 193 -12.81 -20.78 2.94
C GLU A 193 -12.98 -19.31 2.49
N GLU A 194 -13.06 -18.38 3.44
CA GLU A 194 -13.14 -16.95 3.15
C GLU A 194 -11.89 -16.46 2.41
N THR A 195 -10.71 -16.96 2.81
CA THR A 195 -9.44 -16.64 2.16
C THR A 195 -9.37 -17.15 0.73
N PHE A 196 -9.80 -18.40 0.49
CA PHE A 196 -9.78 -19.02 -0.84
C PHE A 196 -10.84 -18.45 -1.78
N THR A 197 -11.88 -17.78 -1.26
CA THR A 197 -12.90 -17.14 -2.09
C THR A 197 -12.35 -15.95 -2.88
N VAL A 198 -11.21 -15.38 -2.48
CA VAL A 198 -10.58 -14.22 -3.13
C VAL A 198 -9.27 -14.55 -3.86
N LEU A 199 -9.01 -15.85 -4.12
CA LEU A 199 -7.86 -16.37 -4.89
C LEU A 199 -8.33 -16.96 -6.22
#